data_AF-A0A6I1G9I7-F1
#
_entry.id   AF-A0A6I1G9I7-F1
#
_cell.length_a   1.000
_cell.length_b   1.000
_cell.length_c   1.000
_cell.angle_alpha   90.00
_cell.angle_beta   90.00
_cell.angle_gamma   90.00
#
_symmetry.space_group_name_H-M   'P 1'
#
loop_
_entity.id
_entity.type
_entity.pdbx_description
1 polymer ?
#
loop_
_entity_poly.entity_id
_entity_poly.type
_entity_poly.pdbx_seq_one_letter_code
_entity_poly.pdbx_strand_id
1 'polypeptide(L)'
;MRNVPVEPLPLQRLVDILPPDQGRSLLEEADRARAEFGDRVIWHVNATAQGGGVAEMLQTLLAYGRGAGIENRWLVLDGEPEFFTVTKRIHNLLHGEPGDGGPLGAAEHEVFERVLADNLTTLRTVVSPGDIVMLHDPQTAGLVPGLQDLDVHVVWRCHVGREVPNECTDLAWGFLQPYLEDCESFVFSLAEYAPDWVPPGRLVVIPPSIDPFTAKNADLDPETVEAVLAQASLVSGADPDGDVQFTRRDGSTGTLWRHTGLLEDDSEPPPLDARLIVQVSRWDRLKDMVGVMDGFVRLAQTGRHGDTHLVLAGPATAGVSDDPEGAEVLEECRIRWQALHPELRRRVHLVSVPMEDVDANALIVNALQRHAYVVVQKSLVEGFGLTVTEAMWKGRPVIASKVGGIRSQIVHGRDGLLIDDPHDPGELAEALDRVLSDPDLAARLGRAARERVLADFLGGRHLEQYVELFASLVRGTEPQGD
;
A
#
# COMPACT_ATOMS: atom_id res chain seq x y z
N MET A 1 -15.37 -19.79 7.18
CA MET A 1 -14.02 -19.21 7.10
C MET A 1 -13.03 -20.24 6.57
N ARG A 2 -11.99 -19.78 5.87
CA ARG A 2 -10.89 -20.63 5.37
C ARG A 2 -9.58 -20.26 6.05
N ASN A 3 -8.82 -21.26 6.47
CA ASN A 3 -7.46 -21.07 6.99
C ASN A 3 -6.48 -20.81 5.84
N VAL A 4 -5.64 -19.79 5.99
CA VAL A 4 -4.55 -19.51 5.06
C VAL A 4 -3.23 -19.96 5.70
N PRO A 5 -2.53 -20.96 5.11
CA PRO A 5 -1.23 -21.38 5.60
C PRO A 5 -0.22 -20.22 5.52
N VAL A 6 0.51 -20.00 6.61
CA VAL A 6 1.59 -19.02 6.67
C VAL A 6 2.87 -19.75 7.10
N GLU A 7 3.82 -19.83 6.18
CA GLU A 7 5.13 -20.42 6.46
C GLU A 7 6.01 -19.44 7.25
N PRO A 8 6.77 -19.90 8.25
CA PRO A 8 7.62 -19.03 9.05
C PRO A 8 8.79 -18.48 8.22
N LEU A 9 9.04 -17.19 8.33
CA LEU A 9 10.21 -16.52 7.77
C LEU A 9 11.18 -16.11 8.88
N PRO A 10 12.48 -16.39 8.76
CA PRO A 10 13.44 -16.04 9.80
C PRO A 10 13.54 -14.52 9.95
N LEU A 11 13.33 -14.04 11.19
CA LEU A 11 13.44 -12.62 11.55
C LEU A 11 14.82 -12.05 11.22
N GLN A 12 15.85 -12.90 11.19
CA GLN A 12 17.22 -12.56 10.80
C GLN A 12 17.30 -11.83 9.46
N ARG A 13 16.40 -12.12 8.51
CA ARG A 13 16.35 -11.42 7.21
C ARG A 13 16.19 -9.91 7.38
N LEU A 14 15.31 -9.49 8.30
CA LEU A 14 15.12 -8.08 8.61
C LEU A 14 16.31 -7.53 9.42
N VAL A 15 16.80 -8.29 10.39
CA VAL A 15 17.97 -7.88 11.21
C VAL A 15 19.19 -7.58 10.34
N ASP A 16 19.44 -8.37 9.30
CA ASP A 16 20.62 -8.25 8.43
C ASP A 16 20.66 -6.94 7.62
N ILE A 17 19.52 -6.29 7.40
CA ILE A 17 19.41 -5.02 6.64
C ILE A 17 19.22 -3.80 7.54
N LEU A 18 18.94 -4.00 8.83
CA LEU A 18 18.72 -2.94 9.79
C LEU A 18 20.04 -2.41 10.36
N PRO A 19 20.09 -1.14 10.81
CA PRO A 19 21.16 -0.65 11.67
C PRO A 19 21.37 -1.59 12.88
N PRO A 20 22.61 -1.83 13.35
CA PRO A 20 22.88 -2.83 14.39
C PRO A 20 22.08 -2.68 15.68
N ASP A 21 21.81 -1.44 16.10
CA ASP A 21 21.02 -1.18 17.31
C ASP A 21 19.53 -1.49 17.09
N GLN A 22 18.98 -1.18 15.92
CA GLN A 22 17.60 -1.54 15.55
C GLN A 22 17.45 -3.06 15.39
N GLY A 23 18.42 -3.72 14.75
CA GLY A 23 18.43 -5.18 14.62
C GLY A 23 18.47 -5.89 15.98
N ARG A 24 19.22 -5.35 16.94
CA ARG A 24 19.23 -5.86 18.32
C ARG A 24 17.89 -5.62 19.03
N SER A 25 17.35 -4.41 18.92
CA SER A 25 16.03 -4.05 19.47
C SER A 25 14.96 -5.02 18.98
N LEU A 26 14.91 -5.29 17.67
CA LEU A 26 13.93 -6.20 17.07
C LEU A 26 14.03 -7.64 17.63
N LEU A 27 15.25 -8.13 17.91
CA LEU A 27 15.44 -9.44 18.51
C LEU A 27 15.03 -9.47 19.98
N GLU A 28 15.38 -8.43 20.75
CA GLU A 28 14.97 -8.27 22.16
C GLU A 28 13.43 -8.18 22.29
N GLU A 29 12.78 -7.48 21.35
CA GLU A 29 11.34 -7.39 21.25
C GLU A 29 10.68 -8.73 20.92
N ALA A 30 11.28 -9.52 20.02
CA ALA A 30 10.82 -10.87 19.75
C ALA A 30 10.95 -11.80 20.99
N ASP A 31 12.03 -11.69 21.76
CA ASP A 31 12.19 -12.40 23.03
C ASP A 31 11.12 -12.00 24.05
N ARG A 32 10.86 -10.70 24.18
CA ARG A 32 9.82 -10.14 25.06
C ARG A 32 8.44 -10.66 24.67
N ALA A 33 8.11 -10.59 23.39
CA ALA A 33 6.83 -11.07 22.85
C ALA A 33 6.58 -12.55 23.18
N ARG A 34 7.58 -13.42 22.98
CA ARG A 34 7.48 -14.85 23.32
C ARG A 34 7.18 -15.06 24.81
N ALA A 35 7.84 -14.30 25.69
CA ALA A 35 7.65 -14.42 27.13
C ALA A 35 6.26 -13.95 27.57
N GLU A 36 5.74 -12.86 26.98
CA GLU A 36 4.47 -12.26 27.38
C GLU A 36 3.25 -12.96 26.79
N PHE A 37 3.33 -13.36 25.52
CA PHE A 37 2.21 -14.01 24.85
C PHE A 37 2.04 -15.46 25.32
N GLY A 38 3.15 -16.14 25.62
CA GLY A 38 3.13 -17.54 26.05
C GLY A 38 2.51 -18.44 24.97
N ASP A 39 1.54 -19.27 25.35
CA ASP A 39 0.87 -20.21 24.46
C ASP A 39 -0.32 -19.60 23.68
N ARG A 40 -0.55 -18.28 23.79
CA ARG A 40 -1.66 -17.61 23.11
C ARG A 40 -1.48 -17.62 21.61
N VAL A 41 -2.60 -17.77 20.90
CA VAL A 41 -2.66 -17.60 19.46
C VAL A 41 -3.10 -16.18 19.11
N ILE A 42 -2.41 -15.58 18.14
CA ILE A 42 -2.81 -14.31 17.54
C ILE A 42 -3.51 -14.62 16.21
N TRP A 43 -4.83 -14.43 16.18
CA TRP A 43 -5.68 -14.67 15.03
C TRP A 43 -5.87 -13.39 14.23
N HIS A 44 -5.51 -13.42 12.96
CA HIS A 44 -5.82 -12.37 12.00
C HIS A 44 -6.98 -12.82 11.13
N VAL A 45 -8.02 -11.99 11.02
CA VAL A 45 -9.20 -12.28 10.20
C VAL A 45 -9.41 -11.15 9.20
N ASN A 46 -9.53 -11.47 7.91
CA ASN A 46 -9.84 -10.48 6.87
C ASN A 46 -10.73 -11.08 5.76
N ALA A 47 -11.01 -10.30 4.70
CA ALA A 47 -11.91 -10.70 3.62
C ALA A 47 -11.26 -11.48 2.46
N THR A 48 -9.94 -11.40 2.27
CA THR A 48 -9.25 -12.06 1.14
C THR A 48 -7.83 -12.52 1.46
N ALA A 49 -7.44 -13.69 0.94
CA ALA A 49 -6.08 -14.23 1.05
C ALA A 49 -5.11 -13.70 -0.03
N GLN A 50 -5.66 -13.15 -1.12
CA GLN A 50 -4.89 -12.76 -2.30
C GLN A 50 -5.45 -11.47 -2.89
N GLY A 51 -4.56 -10.67 -3.46
CA GLY A 51 -4.91 -9.37 -4.02
C GLY A 51 -5.11 -8.28 -2.95
N GLY A 52 -4.67 -7.06 -3.29
CA GLY A 52 -4.75 -5.90 -2.39
C GLY A 52 -3.62 -5.84 -1.35
N GLY A 53 -3.33 -4.63 -0.87
CA GLY A 53 -2.19 -4.38 0.03
C GLY A 53 -2.28 -5.07 1.39
N VAL A 54 -3.50 -5.33 1.91
CA VAL A 54 -3.68 -5.97 3.22
C VAL A 54 -3.25 -7.43 3.20
N ALA A 55 -3.66 -8.20 2.18
CA ALA A 55 -3.29 -9.61 2.08
C ALA A 55 -1.77 -9.78 1.88
N GLU A 56 -1.15 -8.94 1.05
CA GLU A 56 0.30 -8.94 0.84
C GLU A 56 1.07 -8.62 2.12
N MET A 57 0.61 -7.61 2.87
CA MET A 57 1.20 -7.22 4.15
C MET A 57 1.07 -8.33 5.20
N LEU A 58 -0.13 -8.92 5.36
CA LEU A 58 -0.36 -9.97 6.33
C LEU A 58 0.49 -11.21 6.03
N GLN A 59 0.57 -11.65 4.77
CA GLN A 59 1.38 -12.81 4.40
C GLN A 59 2.81 -12.71 4.94
N THR A 60 3.45 -11.54 4.80
CA THR A 60 4.82 -11.32 5.29
C THR A 60 4.87 -11.13 6.81
N LEU A 61 4.03 -10.25 7.37
CA LEU A 61 4.10 -9.91 8.80
C LEU A 61 3.86 -11.16 9.67
N LEU A 62 2.84 -11.94 9.32
CA LEU A 62 2.52 -13.17 10.04
C LEU A 62 3.64 -14.20 9.89
N ALA A 63 4.28 -14.28 8.72
CA ALA A 63 5.42 -15.17 8.50
C ALA A 63 6.63 -14.82 9.39
N TYR A 64 6.97 -13.52 9.51
CA TYR A 64 8.02 -13.08 10.42
C TYR A 64 7.64 -13.28 11.89
N GLY A 65 6.39 -13.03 12.26
CA GLY A 65 5.89 -13.32 13.61
C GLY A 65 6.02 -14.81 13.97
N ARG A 66 5.64 -15.71 13.05
CA ARG A 66 5.84 -17.16 13.22
C ARG A 66 7.32 -17.53 13.30
N GLY A 67 8.17 -16.92 12.48
CA GLY A 67 9.63 -17.12 12.55
C GLY A 67 10.26 -16.57 13.82
N ALA A 68 9.62 -15.61 14.48
CA ALA A 68 9.94 -15.13 15.82
C ALA A 68 9.35 -16.02 16.94
N GLY A 69 8.75 -17.17 16.61
CA GLY A 69 8.20 -18.10 17.59
C GLY A 69 6.88 -17.64 18.22
N ILE A 70 6.17 -16.68 17.61
CA ILE A 70 4.84 -16.25 18.03
C ILE A 70 3.81 -16.99 17.17
N GLU A 71 2.82 -17.64 17.80
CA GLU A 71 1.80 -18.41 17.08
C GLU A 71 0.77 -17.48 16.42
N ASN A 72 1.09 -17.01 15.22
CA ASN A 72 0.19 -16.23 14.37
C ASN A 72 -0.58 -17.14 13.41
N ARG A 73 -1.89 -16.91 13.28
CA ARG A 73 -2.78 -17.64 12.37
C ARG A 73 -3.66 -16.71 11.56
N TRP A 74 -4.01 -17.13 10.35
CA TRP A 74 -4.76 -16.32 9.41
C TRP A 74 -6.03 -17.02 8.92
N LEU A 75 -7.16 -16.36 9.11
CA LEU A 75 -8.46 -16.77 8.60
C LEU A 75 -8.99 -15.75 7.60
N VAL A 76 -9.64 -16.26 6.56
CA VAL A 76 -10.35 -15.45 5.58
C VAL A 76 -11.84 -15.77 5.64
N LEU A 77 -12.67 -14.72 5.58
CA LEU A 77 -14.12 -14.86 5.53
C LEU A 77 -14.57 -15.67 4.30
N ASP A 78 -15.64 -16.43 4.49
CA ASP A 78 -16.45 -16.91 3.37
C ASP A 78 -17.64 -15.97 3.23
N GLY A 79 -17.90 -15.49 2.01
CA GLY A 79 -18.96 -14.51 1.76
C GLY A 79 -19.66 -14.78 0.44
N GLU A 80 -20.94 -14.41 0.40
CA GLU A 80 -21.73 -14.43 -0.83
C GLU A 80 -21.55 -13.11 -1.59
N PRO A 81 -21.80 -13.07 -2.92
CA PRO A 81 -21.61 -11.85 -3.72
C PRO A 81 -22.33 -10.61 -3.16
N GLU A 82 -23.53 -10.78 -2.60
CA GLU A 82 -24.31 -9.70 -1.99
C GLU A 82 -23.57 -9.04 -0.81
N PHE A 83 -22.90 -9.83 0.03
CA PHE A 83 -22.08 -9.32 1.14
C PHE A 83 -20.88 -8.53 0.64
N PHE A 84 -20.23 -8.99 -0.43
CA PHE A 84 -19.11 -8.26 -1.03
C PHE A 84 -19.56 -6.95 -1.68
N THR A 85 -20.77 -6.89 -2.23
CA THR A 85 -21.37 -5.63 -2.70
C THR A 85 -21.57 -4.64 -1.55
N VAL A 86 -22.19 -5.08 -0.44
CA VAL A 86 -22.40 -4.21 0.73
C VAL A 86 -21.07 -3.72 1.31
N THR A 87 -20.11 -4.61 1.48
CA THR A 87 -18.81 -4.23 2.06
C THR A 87 -17.97 -3.36 1.12
N LYS A 88 -18.07 -3.55 -0.20
CA LYS A 88 -17.45 -2.64 -1.18
C LYS A 88 -18.07 -1.24 -1.12
N ARG A 89 -19.39 -1.14 -0.92
CA ARG A 89 -20.08 0.13 -0.68
C ARG A 89 -19.56 0.82 0.57
N ILE A 90 -19.48 0.11 1.71
CA ILE A 90 -18.93 0.64 2.96
C ILE A 90 -17.49 1.13 2.74
N HIS A 91 -16.66 0.35 2.04
CA HIS A 91 -15.28 0.74 1.72
C HIS A 91 -15.19 2.05 0.92
N ASN A 92 -16.01 2.22 -0.13
CA ASN A 92 -16.05 3.44 -0.92
C ASN A 92 -16.52 4.64 -0.08
N LEU A 93 -17.56 4.44 0.74
CA LEU A 93 -18.08 5.48 1.63
C LEU A 93 -17.07 5.93 2.69
N LEU A 94 -16.24 5.02 3.22
CA LEU A 94 -15.12 5.36 4.12
C LEU A 94 -13.99 6.14 3.44
N HIS A 95 -13.86 6.04 2.12
CA HIS A 95 -13.02 6.94 1.32
C HIS A 95 -13.70 8.28 1.01
N GLY A 96 -14.97 8.44 1.40
CA GLY A 96 -15.78 9.63 1.18
C GLY A 96 -16.46 9.66 -0.18
N GLU A 97 -16.52 8.53 -0.90
CA GLU A 97 -17.14 8.42 -2.22
C GLU A 97 -18.46 7.65 -2.15
N PRO A 98 -19.49 8.04 -2.93
CA PRO A 98 -20.81 7.40 -2.87
C PRO A 98 -20.82 5.94 -3.38
N GLY A 99 -19.78 5.52 -4.11
CA GLY A 99 -19.66 4.16 -4.64
C GLY A 99 -20.80 3.81 -5.61
N ASP A 100 -21.51 2.72 -5.34
CA ASP A 100 -22.67 2.29 -6.13
C ASP A 100 -23.96 3.07 -5.81
N GLY A 101 -23.91 4.01 -4.85
CA GLY A 101 -25.05 4.82 -4.42
C GLY A 101 -26.17 4.04 -3.71
N GLY A 102 -25.92 2.78 -3.33
CA GLY A 102 -26.91 1.97 -2.62
C GLY A 102 -27.11 2.41 -1.16
N PRO A 103 -28.20 1.97 -0.50
CA PRO A 103 -28.43 2.29 0.91
C PRO A 103 -27.52 1.47 1.84
N LEU A 104 -27.42 1.91 3.09
CA LEU A 104 -26.91 1.13 4.23
C LEU A 104 -27.98 1.15 5.33
N GLY A 105 -28.98 0.28 5.21
CA GLY A 105 -30.11 0.18 6.12
C GLY A 105 -30.30 -1.23 6.70
N ALA A 106 -31.50 -1.51 7.18
CA ALA A 106 -31.82 -2.78 7.84
C ALA A 106 -31.56 -4.01 6.95
N ALA A 107 -31.85 -3.93 5.65
CA ALA A 107 -31.59 -5.03 4.71
C ALA A 107 -30.09 -5.33 4.58
N GLU A 108 -29.25 -4.30 4.51
CA GLU A 108 -27.80 -4.48 4.47
C GLU A 108 -27.24 -5.02 5.78
N HIS A 109 -27.79 -4.58 6.93
CA HIS A 109 -27.48 -5.18 8.23
C HIS A 109 -27.82 -6.68 8.27
N GLU A 110 -29.00 -7.07 7.78
CA GLU A 110 -29.41 -8.49 7.72
C GLU A 110 -28.47 -9.35 6.86
N VAL A 111 -28.00 -8.83 5.73
CA VAL A 111 -27.00 -9.51 4.89
C VAL A 111 -25.67 -9.64 5.64
N PHE A 112 -25.21 -8.55 6.23
CA PHE A 112 -23.95 -8.44 6.93
C PHE A 112 -23.90 -9.39 8.14
N GLU A 113 -24.93 -9.38 8.97
CA GLU A 113 -25.05 -10.23 10.16
C GLU A 113 -25.19 -11.71 9.81
N ARG A 114 -26.01 -12.05 8.80
CA ARG A 114 -26.20 -13.43 8.37
C ARG A 114 -24.89 -14.09 7.96
N VAL A 115 -24.12 -13.43 7.09
CA VAL A 115 -22.84 -13.96 6.62
C VAL A 115 -21.81 -14.05 7.75
N LEU A 116 -21.78 -13.06 8.65
CA LEU A 116 -20.82 -13.08 9.76
C LEU A 116 -21.20 -14.06 10.87
N ALA A 117 -22.48 -14.40 11.06
CA ALA A 117 -22.90 -15.45 11.99
C ALA A 117 -22.36 -16.83 11.59
N ASP A 118 -22.39 -17.16 10.30
CA ASP A 118 -21.83 -18.42 9.78
C ASP A 118 -20.30 -18.48 9.97
N ASN A 119 -19.63 -17.36 9.72
CA ASN A 119 -18.18 -17.24 9.92
C ASN A 119 -17.80 -17.32 11.41
N LEU A 120 -18.56 -16.66 12.29
CA LEU A 120 -18.38 -16.70 13.73
C LEU A 120 -18.49 -18.12 14.30
N THR A 121 -19.37 -18.95 13.74
CA THR A 121 -19.49 -20.36 14.13
C THR A 121 -18.16 -21.09 13.93
N THR A 122 -17.44 -20.82 12.84
CA THR A 122 -16.10 -21.38 12.62
C THR A 122 -15.10 -20.81 13.62
N LEU A 123 -15.07 -19.49 13.80
CA LEU A 123 -14.12 -18.80 14.68
C LEU A 123 -14.22 -19.31 16.13
N ARG A 124 -15.45 -19.51 16.64
CA ARG A 124 -15.73 -20.06 17.98
C ARG A 124 -15.15 -21.46 18.22
N THR A 125 -14.88 -22.23 17.18
CA THR A 125 -14.32 -23.59 17.31
C THR A 125 -12.80 -23.61 17.36
N VAL A 126 -12.14 -22.52 16.97
CA VAL A 126 -10.68 -22.48 16.80
C VAL A 126 -9.99 -21.55 17.79
N VAL A 127 -10.66 -20.51 18.28
CA VAL A 127 -10.11 -19.60 19.30
C VAL A 127 -10.21 -20.21 20.71
N SER A 128 -9.24 -19.89 21.56
CA SER A 128 -9.19 -20.30 22.96
C SER A 128 -9.19 -19.10 23.90
N PRO A 129 -9.67 -19.23 25.16
CA PRO A 129 -9.59 -18.16 26.15
C PRO A 129 -8.17 -17.60 26.28
N GLY A 130 -8.05 -16.28 26.28
CA GLY A 130 -6.81 -15.52 26.32
C GLY A 130 -6.16 -15.25 24.95
N ASP A 131 -6.66 -15.86 23.86
CA ASP A 131 -6.19 -15.56 22.50
C ASP A 131 -6.44 -14.08 22.13
N ILE A 132 -5.70 -13.58 21.14
CA ILE A 132 -5.89 -12.24 20.59
C ILE A 132 -6.49 -12.38 19.19
N VAL A 133 -7.60 -11.70 18.91
CA VAL A 133 -8.26 -11.70 17.61
C VAL A 133 -8.20 -10.30 17.00
N MET A 134 -7.37 -10.15 15.97
CA MET A 134 -7.25 -8.95 15.17
C MET A 134 -8.13 -9.05 13.92
N LEU A 135 -9.18 -8.25 13.91
CA LEU A 135 -10.17 -8.16 12.83
C LEU A 135 -9.78 -7.02 11.88
N HIS A 136 -9.58 -7.33 10.60
CA HIS A 136 -9.17 -6.35 9.61
C HIS A 136 -10.35 -5.86 8.77
N ASP A 137 -10.44 -4.53 8.65
CA ASP A 137 -11.35 -3.79 7.79
C ASP A 137 -12.85 -3.98 8.07
N PRO A 138 -13.73 -3.16 7.45
CA PRO A 138 -15.17 -3.18 7.72
C PRO A 138 -15.84 -4.53 7.55
N GLN A 139 -15.33 -5.41 6.68
CA GLN A 139 -15.91 -6.72 6.41
C GLN A 139 -15.99 -7.60 7.66
N THR A 140 -15.13 -7.37 8.65
CA THR A 140 -15.04 -8.21 9.85
C THR A 140 -15.72 -7.60 11.07
N ALA A 141 -16.22 -6.35 10.98
CA ALA A 141 -16.74 -5.59 12.12
C ALA A 141 -17.85 -6.35 12.87
N GLY A 142 -18.78 -6.98 12.16
CA GLY A 142 -19.90 -7.70 12.78
C GLY A 142 -19.52 -8.99 13.53
N LEU A 143 -18.25 -9.39 13.52
CA LEU A 143 -17.77 -10.50 14.37
C LEU A 143 -17.54 -10.06 15.83
N VAL A 144 -17.29 -8.77 16.07
CA VAL A 144 -16.91 -8.24 17.39
C VAL A 144 -17.91 -8.59 18.49
N PRO A 145 -19.23 -8.38 18.34
CA PRO A 145 -20.17 -8.70 19.41
C PRO A 145 -20.17 -10.19 19.77
N GLY A 146 -19.95 -11.04 18.77
CA GLY A 146 -19.90 -12.48 18.91
C GLY A 146 -18.65 -13.02 19.60
N LEU A 147 -17.59 -12.22 19.74
CA LEU A 147 -16.33 -12.61 20.37
C LEU A 147 -16.26 -12.26 21.86
N GLN A 148 -17.09 -11.31 22.33
CA GLN A 148 -17.10 -10.85 23.72
C GLN A 148 -17.37 -11.97 24.74
N ASP A 149 -18.09 -13.01 24.33
CA ASP A 149 -18.41 -14.16 25.20
C ASP A 149 -17.28 -15.21 25.32
N LEU A 150 -16.17 -15.06 24.58
CA LEU A 150 -15.15 -16.11 24.43
C LEU A 150 -13.90 -15.91 25.28
N ASP A 151 -13.87 -14.90 26.15
CA ASP A 151 -12.69 -14.53 26.96
C ASP A 151 -11.44 -14.34 26.08
N VAL A 152 -11.60 -13.69 24.92
CA VAL A 152 -10.51 -13.36 23.98
C VAL A 152 -10.32 -11.85 23.92
N HIS A 153 -9.11 -11.42 23.57
CA HIS A 153 -8.86 -10.00 23.29
C HIS A 153 -9.29 -9.63 21.88
N VAL A 154 -10.05 -8.55 21.69
CA VAL A 154 -10.56 -8.15 20.37
C VAL A 154 -10.01 -6.80 19.92
N VAL A 155 -9.23 -6.82 18.84
CA VAL A 155 -8.66 -5.64 18.19
C VAL A 155 -9.28 -5.46 16.82
N TRP A 156 -9.71 -4.25 16.48
CA TRP A 156 -10.17 -3.93 15.12
C TRP A 156 -9.19 -3.00 14.41
N ARG A 157 -8.73 -3.41 13.23
CA ARG A 157 -7.76 -2.69 12.39
C ARG A 157 -8.45 -2.16 11.14
N CYS A 158 -8.52 -0.85 11.00
CA CYS A 158 -9.00 -0.19 9.78
C CYS A 158 -7.82 0.25 8.91
N HIS A 159 -7.76 -0.26 7.68
CA HIS A 159 -6.75 0.13 6.69
C HIS A 159 -7.24 1.27 5.77
N VAL A 160 -8.51 1.65 5.90
CA VAL A 160 -9.14 2.72 5.12
C VAL A 160 -9.56 3.89 6.00
N GLY A 161 -9.81 5.03 5.38
CA GLY A 161 -10.30 6.21 6.04
C GLY A 161 -10.04 7.47 5.23
N ARG A 162 -10.51 8.60 5.76
CA ARG A 162 -10.39 9.92 5.17
C ARG A 162 -10.12 10.92 6.28
N GLU A 163 -9.23 11.86 6.00
CA GLU A 163 -8.84 12.91 6.97
C GLU A 163 -9.99 13.89 7.27
N VAL A 164 -10.75 14.26 6.24
CA VAL A 164 -11.89 15.18 6.37
C VAL A 164 -13.16 14.38 6.17
N PRO A 165 -13.95 14.14 7.24
CA PRO A 165 -15.24 13.47 7.15
C PRO A 165 -16.22 14.19 6.22
N ASN A 166 -17.13 13.43 5.64
CA ASN A 166 -18.26 13.91 4.86
C ASN A 166 -19.50 13.02 5.08
N GLU A 167 -20.61 13.35 4.43
CA GLU A 167 -21.87 12.59 4.56
C GLU A 167 -21.70 11.09 4.23
N CYS A 168 -20.78 10.75 3.30
CA CYS A 168 -20.48 9.37 2.96
C CYS A 168 -19.77 8.64 4.11
N THR A 169 -18.73 9.25 4.69
CA THR A 169 -18.02 8.64 5.82
C THR A 169 -18.93 8.53 7.04
N ASP A 170 -19.80 9.52 7.28
CA ASP A 170 -20.77 9.51 8.39
C ASP A 170 -21.76 8.35 8.25
N LEU A 171 -22.25 8.10 7.03
CA LEU A 171 -23.13 6.97 6.74
C LEU A 171 -22.44 5.62 7.01
N ALA A 172 -21.20 5.46 6.56
CA ALA A 172 -20.44 4.23 6.79
C ALA A 172 -20.14 4.01 8.28
N TRP A 173 -19.72 5.05 8.99
CA TRP A 173 -19.47 4.95 10.43
C TRP A 173 -20.75 4.69 11.22
N GLY A 174 -21.88 5.27 10.83
CA GLY A 174 -23.19 4.96 11.43
C GLY A 174 -23.60 3.51 11.27
N PHE A 175 -23.25 2.87 10.14
CA PHE A 175 -23.48 1.44 9.93
C PHE A 175 -22.55 0.55 10.77
N LEU A 176 -21.27 0.93 10.90
CA LEU A 176 -20.25 0.12 11.57
C LEU A 176 -20.22 0.27 13.09
N GLN A 177 -20.52 1.47 13.60
CA GLN A 177 -20.40 1.81 15.02
C GLN A 177 -21.09 0.78 15.94
N PRO A 178 -22.35 0.35 15.70
CA PRO A 178 -23.03 -0.60 16.58
C PRO A 178 -22.32 -1.94 16.75
N TYR A 179 -21.49 -2.33 15.77
CA TYR A 179 -20.72 -3.57 15.86
C TYR A 179 -19.39 -3.40 16.60
N LEU A 180 -18.84 -2.19 16.63
CA LEU A 180 -17.47 -1.92 17.09
C LEU A 180 -17.39 -1.38 18.52
N GLU A 181 -18.51 -1.04 19.17
CA GLU A 181 -18.52 -0.40 20.51
C GLU A 181 -17.72 -1.18 21.56
N ASP A 182 -17.74 -2.51 21.48
CA ASP A 182 -17.10 -3.41 22.43
C ASP A 182 -15.65 -3.81 22.05
N CYS A 183 -15.05 -3.19 21.02
CA CYS A 183 -13.62 -3.40 20.74
C CYS A 183 -12.74 -2.84 21.87
N GLU A 184 -11.72 -3.62 22.26
CA GLU A 184 -10.72 -3.19 23.25
C GLU A 184 -9.75 -2.17 22.66
N SER A 185 -9.39 -2.33 21.38
CA SER A 185 -8.51 -1.39 20.69
C SER A 185 -8.86 -1.26 19.20
N PHE A 186 -8.60 -0.06 18.69
CA PHE A 186 -8.82 0.37 17.33
C PHE A 186 -7.48 0.77 16.73
N VAL A 187 -7.09 0.12 15.65
CA VAL A 187 -5.83 0.41 14.98
C VAL A 187 -6.13 1.11 13.66
N PHE A 188 -5.53 2.28 13.45
CA PHE A 188 -5.64 3.03 12.18
C PHE A 188 -4.25 3.33 11.60
N SER A 189 -4.19 3.59 10.30
CA SER A 189 -2.92 4.03 9.66
C SER A 189 -2.56 5.47 10.01
N LEU A 190 -3.56 6.29 10.33
CA LEU A 190 -3.45 7.68 10.75
C LEU A 190 -4.52 7.96 11.82
N ALA A 191 -4.23 8.83 12.78
CA ALA A 191 -5.18 9.20 13.81
C ALA A 191 -6.42 9.87 13.20
N GLU A 192 -6.25 10.69 12.17
CA GLU A 192 -7.31 11.45 11.50
C GLU A 192 -8.31 10.58 10.74
N TYR A 193 -8.04 9.27 10.60
CA TYR A 193 -8.98 8.33 10.00
C TYR A 193 -9.97 7.75 11.01
N ALA A 194 -9.68 7.87 12.30
CA ALA A 194 -10.56 7.39 13.35
C ALA A 194 -11.76 8.34 13.51
N PRO A 195 -13.00 7.82 13.58
CA PRO A 195 -14.16 8.66 13.87
C PRO A 195 -14.15 9.09 15.35
N ASP A 196 -14.77 10.24 15.63
CA ASP A 196 -14.74 10.91 16.95
C ASP A 196 -15.30 10.06 18.11
N TRP A 197 -16.10 9.03 17.82
CA TRP A 197 -16.63 8.11 18.84
C TRP A 197 -15.61 7.08 19.32
N VAL A 198 -14.48 6.89 18.62
CA VAL A 198 -13.41 6.00 19.06
C VAL A 198 -12.71 6.64 20.28
N PRO A 199 -12.68 5.95 21.45
CA PRO A 199 -12.04 6.49 22.63
C PRO A 199 -10.52 6.70 22.40
N PRO A 200 -9.95 7.87 22.74
CA PRO A 200 -8.52 8.12 22.55
C PRO A 200 -7.61 7.09 23.22
N GLY A 201 -7.98 6.60 24.41
CA GLY A 201 -7.21 5.55 25.12
C GLY A 201 -7.31 4.15 24.51
N ARG A 202 -8.12 3.96 23.47
CA ARG A 202 -8.24 2.71 22.71
C ARG A 202 -7.72 2.84 21.28
N LEU A 203 -7.38 4.05 20.84
CA LEU A 203 -6.87 4.34 19.50
C LEU A 203 -5.36 4.12 19.45
N VAL A 204 -4.90 3.32 18.48
CA VAL A 204 -3.49 3.09 18.20
C VAL A 204 -3.22 3.37 16.73
N VAL A 205 -2.15 4.14 16.47
CA VAL A 205 -1.73 4.46 15.10
C VAL A 205 -0.55 3.56 14.72
N ILE A 206 -0.79 2.69 13.74
CA ILE A 206 0.24 1.79 13.20
C ILE A 206 0.25 1.97 11.68
N PRO A 207 1.27 2.64 11.11
CA PRO A 207 1.35 2.79 9.67
C PRO A 207 1.60 1.42 9.02
N PRO A 208 1.11 1.18 7.80
CA PRO A 208 1.47 -0.01 7.05
C PRO A 208 2.97 0.02 6.69
N SER A 209 3.51 -1.15 6.41
CA SER A 209 4.93 -1.35 6.11
C SER A 209 5.11 -2.09 4.80
N ILE A 210 6.29 -1.95 4.19
CA ILE A 210 6.69 -2.77 3.05
C ILE A 210 7.59 -3.95 3.48
N ASP A 211 7.58 -5.01 2.69
CA ASP A 211 8.57 -6.09 2.78
C ASP A 211 9.69 -5.83 1.77
N PRO A 212 10.94 -5.62 2.23
CA PRO A 212 12.08 -5.31 1.36
C PRO A 212 12.54 -6.51 0.51
N PHE A 213 12.00 -7.72 0.71
CA PHE A 213 12.42 -8.92 -0.04
C PHE A 213 11.40 -9.42 -1.06
N THR A 214 10.25 -8.76 -1.19
CA THR A 214 9.27 -9.07 -2.22
C THR A 214 9.76 -8.62 -3.60
N ALA A 215 9.25 -9.20 -4.68
CA ALA A 215 9.58 -8.79 -6.05
C ALA A 215 9.43 -7.26 -6.28
N LYS A 216 8.50 -6.61 -5.55
CA LYS A 216 8.24 -5.17 -5.60
C LYS A 216 9.38 -4.31 -5.03
N ASN A 217 10.12 -4.82 -4.04
CA ASN A 217 11.05 -4.03 -3.23
C ASN A 217 12.45 -4.62 -3.06
N ALA A 218 12.64 -5.88 -3.46
CA ALA A 218 13.91 -6.57 -3.49
C ALA A 218 14.98 -5.71 -4.17
N ASP A 219 16.20 -5.83 -3.68
CA ASP A 219 17.33 -5.16 -4.31
C ASP A 219 17.60 -5.74 -5.69
N LEU A 220 17.77 -4.84 -6.66
CA LEU A 220 18.13 -5.16 -8.04
C LEU A 220 19.38 -4.35 -8.35
N ASP A 221 20.41 -5.02 -8.85
CA ASP A 221 21.57 -4.34 -9.40
C ASP A 221 21.19 -3.58 -10.69
N PRO A 222 21.99 -2.58 -11.12
CA PRO A 222 21.68 -1.78 -12.30
C PRO A 222 21.48 -2.60 -13.58
N GLU A 223 22.29 -3.64 -13.81
CA GLU A 223 22.18 -4.48 -15.02
C GLU A 223 20.84 -5.23 -15.05
N THR A 224 20.41 -5.75 -13.89
CA THR A 224 19.10 -6.38 -13.76
C THR A 224 17.96 -5.39 -13.96
N VAL A 225 18.07 -4.15 -13.46
CA VAL A 225 17.07 -3.10 -13.70
C VAL A 225 16.92 -2.81 -15.20
N GLU A 226 18.04 -2.61 -15.90
CA GLU A 226 18.05 -2.35 -17.34
C GLU A 226 17.48 -3.54 -18.12
N ALA A 227 17.86 -4.77 -17.76
CA ALA A 227 17.34 -5.99 -18.37
C ALA A 227 15.83 -6.15 -18.20
N VAL A 228 15.28 -5.89 -17.00
CA VAL A 228 13.83 -5.92 -16.75
C VAL A 228 13.11 -4.89 -17.63
N LEU A 229 13.61 -3.66 -17.70
CA LEU A 229 12.97 -2.61 -18.49
C LEU A 229 13.06 -2.89 -19.99
N ALA A 230 14.17 -3.45 -20.47
CA ALA A 230 14.33 -3.88 -21.85
C ALA A 230 13.38 -5.04 -22.20
N GLN A 231 13.27 -6.04 -21.31
CA GLN A 231 12.37 -7.17 -21.46
C GLN A 231 10.89 -6.75 -21.45
N ALA A 232 10.56 -5.71 -20.68
CA ALA A 232 9.23 -5.09 -20.65
C ALA A 232 8.99 -4.10 -21.81
N SER A 233 9.97 -3.85 -22.68
CA SER A 233 9.93 -2.83 -23.74
C SER A 233 9.61 -1.41 -23.22
N LEU A 234 10.09 -1.07 -22.03
CA LEU A 234 9.86 0.23 -21.37
C LEU A 234 11.02 1.21 -21.54
N VAL A 235 12.13 0.77 -22.13
CA VAL A 235 13.27 1.61 -22.54
C VAL A 235 13.78 1.16 -23.90
N SER A 236 14.37 2.07 -24.65
CA SER A 236 15.04 1.80 -25.92
C SER A 236 16.57 1.79 -25.77
N GLY A 237 17.27 1.08 -26.66
CA GLY A 237 18.74 1.01 -26.68
C GLY A 237 19.36 -0.06 -25.79
N ALA A 238 18.55 -0.83 -25.07
CA ALA A 238 18.96 -2.05 -24.38
C ALA A 238 18.43 -3.28 -25.13
N ASP A 239 19.29 -4.27 -25.38
CA ASP A 239 18.87 -5.58 -25.90
C ASP A 239 18.84 -6.55 -24.72
N PRO A 240 17.70 -7.18 -24.38
CA PRO A 240 17.67 -8.14 -23.29
C PRO A 240 18.47 -9.38 -23.68
N ASP A 241 19.64 -9.56 -23.05
CA ASP A 241 20.45 -10.75 -23.22
C ASP A 241 19.92 -11.87 -22.30
N GLY A 242 18.93 -12.62 -22.81
CA GLY A 242 18.35 -13.77 -22.13
C GLY A 242 17.13 -13.47 -21.24
N ASP A 243 16.66 -14.52 -20.55
CA ASP A 243 15.48 -14.48 -19.69
C ASP A 243 15.83 -13.93 -18.30
N VAL A 244 15.10 -12.91 -17.83
CA VAL A 244 15.29 -12.37 -16.48
C VAL A 244 14.59 -13.26 -15.46
N GLN A 245 15.34 -13.81 -14.51
CA GLN A 245 14.80 -14.60 -13.40
C GLN A 245 14.56 -13.74 -12.16
N PHE A 246 13.55 -14.11 -11.37
CA PHE A 246 13.25 -13.43 -10.11
C PHE A 246 12.63 -14.40 -9.10
N THR A 247 12.60 -14.02 -7.82
CA THR A 247 11.96 -14.81 -6.77
C THR A 247 10.52 -14.39 -6.59
N ARG A 248 9.60 -15.36 -6.64
CA ARG A 248 8.16 -15.18 -6.41
C ARG A 248 7.84 -15.07 -4.92
N ARG A 249 6.64 -14.60 -4.59
CA ARG A 249 6.20 -14.49 -3.19
C ARG A 249 6.16 -15.83 -2.45
N ASP A 250 5.92 -16.93 -3.16
CA ASP A 250 5.95 -18.29 -2.62
C ASP A 250 7.37 -18.90 -2.51
N GLY A 251 8.41 -18.13 -2.88
CA GLY A 251 9.81 -18.55 -2.87
C GLY A 251 10.25 -19.30 -4.13
N SER A 252 9.35 -19.60 -5.06
CA SER A 252 9.70 -20.23 -6.34
C SER A 252 10.42 -19.25 -7.27
N THR A 253 11.08 -19.79 -8.31
CA THR A 253 11.73 -18.98 -9.35
C THR A 253 10.73 -18.64 -10.45
N GLY A 254 10.56 -17.35 -10.72
CA GLY A 254 9.84 -16.79 -11.85
C GLY A 254 10.77 -16.44 -13.01
N THR A 255 10.18 -16.28 -14.19
CA THR A 255 10.87 -15.83 -15.39
C THR A 255 10.03 -14.73 -16.04
N LEU A 256 10.65 -13.57 -16.24
CA LEU A 256 10.04 -12.45 -16.93
C LEU A 256 10.20 -12.67 -18.44
N TRP A 257 9.09 -13.04 -19.07
CA TRP A 257 9.03 -13.18 -20.52
C TRP A 257 8.96 -11.80 -21.18
N ARG A 258 9.44 -11.72 -22.41
CA ARG A 258 9.41 -10.47 -23.18
C ARG A 258 7.97 -10.00 -23.34
N HIS A 259 7.71 -8.77 -22.94
CA HIS A 259 6.44 -8.12 -23.20
C HIS A 259 6.55 -7.10 -24.33
N THR A 260 5.52 -7.04 -25.16
CA THR A 260 5.37 -6.05 -26.23
C THR A 260 4.02 -5.34 -26.06
N GLY A 261 3.99 -4.02 -26.22
CA GLY A 261 2.75 -3.25 -26.16
C GLY A 261 2.28 -2.86 -24.75
N LEU A 262 3.22 -2.67 -23.80
CA LEU A 262 2.89 -2.09 -22.50
C LEU A 262 2.65 -0.59 -22.58
N LEU A 263 3.16 0.07 -23.63
CA LEU A 263 2.84 1.44 -23.96
C LEU A 263 1.43 1.50 -24.55
N GLU A 264 0.56 2.28 -23.90
CA GLU A 264 -0.81 2.57 -24.32
C GLU A 264 -0.89 3.69 -25.37
N ASP A 265 0.28 4.12 -25.81
CA ASP A 265 0.50 5.20 -26.73
C ASP A 265 1.37 4.75 -27.92
N ASP A 266 1.25 5.46 -29.05
CA ASP A 266 2.02 5.14 -30.26
C ASP A 266 3.48 5.68 -30.19
N SER A 267 4.01 6.00 -29.00
CA SER A 267 5.37 6.50 -28.84
C SER A 267 6.42 5.39 -28.80
N GLU A 268 7.65 5.74 -29.18
CA GLU A 268 8.79 4.88 -28.91
C GLU A 268 9.13 4.94 -27.40
N PRO A 269 9.58 3.83 -26.79
CA PRO A 269 10.03 3.84 -25.40
C PRO A 269 11.14 4.87 -25.17
N PRO A 270 11.19 5.50 -23.98
CA PRO A 270 12.23 6.47 -23.65
C PRO A 270 13.65 5.85 -23.81
N PRO A 271 14.65 6.65 -24.23
CA PRO A 271 16.04 6.19 -24.23
C PRO A 271 16.49 5.74 -22.83
N LEU A 272 17.35 4.72 -22.77
CA LEU A 272 17.88 4.21 -21.50
C LEU A 272 18.60 5.27 -20.65
N ASP A 273 19.23 6.26 -21.28
CA ASP A 273 19.94 7.35 -20.60
C ASP A 273 19.05 8.55 -20.26
N ALA A 274 17.75 8.50 -20.59
CA ALA A 274 16.80 9.55 -20.28
C ALA A 274 16.51 9.62 -18.77
N ARG A 275 16.34 10.83 -18.24
CA ARG A 275 15.92 11.02 -16.84
C ARG A 275 14.41 10.83 -16.71
N LEU A 276 14.00 9.69 -16.16
CA LEU A 276 12.58 9.39 -15.98
C LEU A 276 11.98 10.08 -14.75
N ILE A 277 10.85 10.73 -14.95
CA ILE A 277 9.90 11.16 -13.92
C ILE A 277 8.80 10.11 -13.93
N VAL A 278 8.61 9.40 -12.82
CA VAL A 278 7.71 8.23 -12.78
C VAL A 278 6.61 8.44 -11.75
N GLN A 279 5.35 8.25 -12.13
CA GLN A 279 4.27 7.99 -11.19
C GLN A 279 3.74 6.57 -11.41
N VAL A 280 3.71 5.78 -10.35
CA VAL A 280 3.09 4.45 -10.36
C VAL A 280 1.84 4.51 -9.48
N SER A 281 0.68 4.27 -10.06
CA SER A 281 -0.57 4.17 -9.30
C SER A 281 -1.64 3.43 -10.10
N ARG A 282 -2.75 3.06 -9.45
CA ARG A 282 -3.96 2.67 -10.20
C ARG A 282 -4.44 3.83 -11.07
N TRP A 283 -5.16 3.50 -12.13
CA TRP A 283 -5.92 4.45 -12.93
C TRP A 283 -7.15 4.87 -12.12
N ASP A 284 -7.00 5.94 -11.34
CA ASP A 284 -7.98 6.39 -10.37
C ASP A 284 -7.90 7.92 -10.36
N ARG A 285 -9.06 8.60 -10.44
CA ARG A 285 -9.12 10.07 -10.55
C ARG A 285 -8.44 10.75 -9.36
N LEU A 286 -8.46 10.12 -8.19
CA LEU A 286 -7.80 10.62 -6.99
C LEU A 286 -6.27 10.60 -7.09
N LYS A 287 -5.70 9.88 -8.05
CA LYS A 287 -4.25 9.85 -8.31
C LYS A 287 -3.78 10.94 -9.28
N ASP A 288 -4.73 11.63 -9.91
CA ASP A 288 -4.54 12.79 -10.78
C ASP A 288 -3.36 12.71 -11.76
N MET A 289 -3.31 11.61 -12.50
CA MET A 289 -2.30 11.39 -13.53
C MET A 289 -2.35 12.44 -14.65
N VAL A 290 -3.53 12.99 -14.94
CA VAL A 290 -3.70 14.14 -15.87
C VAL A 290 -3.00 15.38 -15.31
N GLY A 291 -3.19 15.72 -14.04
CA GLY A 291 -2.50 16.83 -13.40
C GLY A 291 -0.98 16.63 -13.32
N VAL A 292 -0.49 15.40 -13.19
CA VAL A 292 0.96 15.09 -13.29
C VAL A 292 1.47 15.43 -14.68
N MET A 293 0.74 15.02 -15.72
CA MET A 293 1.05 15.36 -17.11
C MET A 293 1.09 16.87 -17.32
N ASP A 294 0.14 17.61 -16.77
CA ASP A 294 0.11 19.08 -16.83
C ASP A 294 1.30 19.72 -16.12
N GLY A 295 1.72 19.20 -14.97
CA GLY A 295 2.92 19.66 -14.27
C GLY A 295 4.19 19.43 -15.08
N PHE A 296 4.32 18.27 -15.72
CA PHE A 296 5.43 17.98 -16.64
C PHE A 296 5.43 18.90 -17.85
N VAL A 297 4.26 19.19 -18.43
CA VAL A 297 4.14 20.14 -19.55
C VAL A 297 4.60 21.54 -19.15
N ARG A 298 4.20 22.02 -17.96
CA ARG A 298 4.65 23.32 -17.43
C ARG A 298 6.17 23.35 -17.22
N LEU A 299 6.76 22.28 -16.70
CA LEU A 299 8.21 22.14 -16.59
C LEU A 299 8.88 22.23 -17.96
N ALA A 300 8.38 21.48 -18.96
CA ALA A 300 8.97 21.45 -20.29
C ALA A 300 8.87 22.80 -21.02
N GLN A 301 7.82 23.59 -20.75
CA GLN A 301 7.67 24.96 -21.28
C GLN A 301 8.75 25.93 -20.80
N THR A 302 9.47 25.61 -19.72
CA THR A 302 10.63 26.42 -19.28
C THR A 302 11.82 26.34 -20.25
N GLY A 303 11.81 25.37 -21.19
CA GLY A 303 12.91 25.11 -22.12
C GLY A 303 14.12 24.44 -21.47
N ARG A 304 14.05 24.08 -20.18
CA ARG A 304 15.07 23.31 -19.46
C ARG A 304 14.73 21.82 -19.45
N HIS A 305 15.71 20.99 -19.09
CA HIS A 305 15.52 19.54 -18.89
C HIS A 305 14.95 18.82 -20.13
N GLY A 306 15.52 19.07 -21.31
CA GLY A 306 15.07 18.46 -22.57
C GLY A 306 15.25 16.94 -22.65
N ASP A 307 16.05 16.38 -21.75
CA ASP A 307 16.41 14.97 -21.61
C ASP A 307 15.47 14.18 -20.66
N THR A 308 14.42 14.82 -20.12
CA THR A 308 13.50 14.15 -19.20
C THR A 308 12.28 13.57 -19.91
N HIS A 309 11.80 12.43 -19.42
CA HIS A 309 10.61 11.75 -19.90
C HIS A 309 9.68 11.47 -18.71
N LEU A 310 8.37 11.64 -18.90
CA LEU A 310 7.34 11.29 -17.94
C LEU A 310 6.81 9.88 -18.24
N VAL A 311 6.77 9.01 -17.23
CA VAL A 311 6.11 7.71 -17.28
C VAL A 311 4.97 7.69 -16.26
N LEU A 312 3.76 7.48 -16.75
CA LEU A 312 2.56 7.25 -15.94
C LEU A 312 2.22 5.77 -16.04
N ALA A 313 2.44 5.01 -14.96
CA ALA A 313 2.29 3.56 -14.96
C ALA A 313 1.15 3.11 -14.06
N GLY A 314 0.25 2.30 -14.60
CA GLY A 314 -0.84 1.64 -13.88
C GLY A 314 -1.06 0.21 -14.35
N PRO A 315 -1.97 -0.54 -13.72
CA PRO A 315 -2.28 -1.91 -14.14
C PRO A 315 -2.98 -1.91 -15.50
N ALA A 316 -2.75 -2.96 -16.30
CA ALA A 316 -3.54 -3.19 -17.50
C ALA A 316 -5.03 -3.32 -17.15
N THR A 317 -5.88 -2.57 -17.86
CA THR A 317 -7.34 -2.52 -17.61
C THR A 317 -8.11 -3.56 -18.42
N ALA A 318 -7.51 -4.13 -19.46
CA ALA A 318 -8.10 -5.19 -20.25
C ALA A 318 -8.33 -6.45 -19.40
N GLY A 319 -9.59 -6.90 -19.32
CA GLY A 319 -9.96 -8.13 -18.59
C GLY A 319 -10.29 -7.96 -17.11
N VAL A 320 -10.27 -6.73 -16.57
CA VAL A 320 -10.71 -6.43 -15.21
C VAL A 320 -12.20 -6.05 -15.25
N SER A 321 -13.10 -7.02 -15.07
CA SER A 321 -14.56 -6.79 -15.14
C SER A 321 -15.12 -5.92 -14.02
N ASP A 322 -14.38 -5.79 -12.92
CA ASP A 322 -14.91 -5.31 -11.64
C ASP A 322 -14.47 -3.86 -11.32
N ASP A 323 -13.74 -3.20 -12.22
CA ASP A 323 -13.27 -1.81 -12.06
C ASP A 323 -13.46 -0.99 -13.36
N PRO A 324 -14.69 -0.56 -13.67
CA PRO A 324 -14.96 0.25 -14.87
C PRO A 324 -14.29 1.63 -14.82
N GLU A 325 -14.02 2.16 -13.62
CA GLU A 325 -13.36 3.46 -13.44
C GLU A 325 -11.93 3.45 -13.99
N GLY A 326 -11.18 2.38 -13.77
CA GLY A 326 -9.80 2.30 -14.25
C GLY A 326 -9.65 2.48 -15.76
N ALA A 327 -10.55 1.89 -16.54
CA ALA A 327 -10.55 2.04 -18.00
C ALA A 327 -10.91 3.47 -18.45
N GLU A 328 -11.86 4.11 -17.77
CA GLU A 328 -12.25 5.50 -18.05
C GLU A 328 -11.10 6.47 -17.78
N VAL A 329 -10.42 6.33 -16.64
CA VAL A 329 -9.31 7.23 -16.27
C VAL A 329 -8.11 7.07 -17.20
N LEU A 330 -7.81 5.84 -17.65
CA LEU A 330 -6.80 5.62 -18.67
C LEU A 330 -7.16 6.31 -19.99
N GLU A 331 -8.43 6.25 -20.41
CA GLU A 331 -8.90 6.94 -21.60
C GLU A 331 -8.83 8.47 -21.45
N GLU A 332 -9.17 9.02 -20.28
CA GLU A 332 -8.99 10.45 -19.96
C GLU A 332 -7.51 10.87 -20.12
N CYS A 333 -6.58 10.05 -19.62
CA CYS A 333 -5.13 10.26 -19.79
C CYS A 333 -4.73 10.21 -21.27
N ARG A 334 -5.25 9.25 -22.04
CA ARG A 334 -4.99 9.10 -23.47
C ARG A 334 -5.49 10.31 -24.27
N ILE A 335 -6.71 10.79 -24.00
CA ILE A 335 -7.26 12.01 -24.62
C ILE A 335 -6.38 13.22 -24.31
N ARG A 336 -5.98 13.39 -23.03
CA ARG A 336 -5.07 14.49 -22.64
C ARG A 336 -3.73 14.39 -23.36
N TRP A 337 -3.16 13.19 -23.47
CA TRP A 337 -1.90 12.93 -24.16
C TRP A 337 -1.99 13.23 -25.66
N GLN A 338 -3.08 12.82 -26.33
CA GLN A 338 -3.34 13.12 -27.74
C GLN A 338 -3.50 14.63 -28.01
N ALA A 339 -3.91 15.41 -27.01
CA ALA A 339 -3.98 16.87 -27.10
C ALA A 339 -2.62 17.58 -26.95
N LEU A 340 -1.56 16.88 -26.52
CA LEU A 340 -0.22 17.46 -26.38
C LEU A 340 0.40 17.81 -27.74
N HIS A 341 1.30 18.81 -27.72
CA HIS A 341 2.17 19.10 -28.85
C HIS A 341 3.02 17.86 -29.20
N PRO A 342 3.27 17.53 -30.48
CA PRO A 342 3.98 16.31 -30.87
C PRO A 342 5.33 16.10 -30.21
N GLU A 343 6.08 17.17 -29.94
CA GLU A 343 7.38 17.10 -29.24
C GLU A 343 7.25 16.66 -27.78
N LEU A 344 6.23 17.16 -27.06
CA LEU A 344 5.97 16.77 -25.67
C LEU A 344 5.37 15.37 -25.61
N ARG A 345 4.54 15.02 -26.59
CA ARG A 345 3.92 13.71 -26.70
C ARG A 345 4.95 12.57 -26.76
N ARG A 346 6.08 12.79 -27.43
CA ARG A 346 7.21 11.82 -27.48
C ARG A 346 7.95 11.64 -26.15
N ARG A 347 7.66 12.48 -25.15
CA ARG A 347 8.30 12.49 -23.83
C ARG A 347 7.33 12.15 -22.70
N VAL A 348 6.10 11.76 -23.02
CA VAL A 348 5.09 11.32 -22.05
C VAL A 348 4.64 9.94 -22.47
N HIS A 349 4.77 8.99 -21.56
CA HIS A 349 4.52 7.57 -21.80
C HIS A 349 3.45 7.07 -20.84
N LEU A 350 2.37 6.49 -21.38
CA LEU A 350 1.31 5.83 -20.63
C LEU A 350 1.59 4.33 -20.63
N VAL A 351 1.80 3.74 -19.45
CA VAL A 351 2.23 2.34 -19.30
C VAL A 351 1.17 1.52 -18.57
N SER A 352 0.67 0.48 -19.22
CA SER A 352 -0.19 -0.54 -18.63
C SER A 352 0.62 -1.79 -18.30
N VAL A 353 0.89 -2.03 -17.01
CA VAL A 353 1.65 -3.21 -16.56
C VAL A 353 0.71 -4.42 -16.48
N PRO A 354 1.07 -5.58 -17.06
CA PRO A 354 0.25 -6.79 -17.05
C PRO A 354 -0.08 -7.28 -15.64
N MET A 355 -1.22 -7.95 -15.46
CA MET A 355 -1.73 -8.36 -14.14
C MET A 355 -1.88 -9.89 -13.99
N GLU A 356 -1.60 -10.66 -15.04
CA GLU A 356 -1.71 -12.11 -15.07
C GLU A 356 -0.67 -12.78 -14.15
N ASP A 357 0.53 -12.23 -14.10
CA ASP A 357 1.58 -12.58 -13.15
C ASP A 357 1.90 -11.36 -12.28
N VAL A 358 1.24 -11.33 -11.13
CA VAL A 358 1.38 -10.30 -10.08
C VAL A 358 2.80 -10.13 -9.55
N ASP A 359 3.64 -11.18 -9.56
CA ASP A 359 5.04 -11.04 -9.14
C ASP A 359 5.91 -10.48 -10.28
N ALA A 360 5.62 -10.83 -11.54
CA ALA A 360 6.26 -10.19 -12.70
C ALA A 360 5.88 -8.70 -12.80
N ASN A 361 4.61 -8.37 -12.58
CA ASN A 361 4.14 -6.98 -12.42
C ASN A 361 4.95 -6.24 -11.35
N ALA A 362 5.11 -6.87 -10.19
CA ALA A 362 5.86 -6.30 -9.09
C ALA A 362 7.32 -6.04 -9.45
N LEU A 363 7.97 -6.96 -10.17
CA LEU A 363 9.33 -6.79 -10.67
C LEU A 363 9.46 -5.62 -11.66
N ILE A 364 8.52 -5.48 -12.60
CA ILE A 364 8.51 -4.37 -13.58
C ILE A 364 8.38 -3.03 -12.84
N VAL A 365 7.45 -2.93 -11.88
CA VAL A 365 7.29 -1.73 -11.06
C VAL A 365 8.55 -1.44 -10.23
N ASN A 366 9.20 -2.47 -9.70
CA ASN A 366 10.45 -2.33 -8.96
C ASN A 366 11.54 -1.70 -9.84
N ALA A 367 11.74 -2.25 -11.04
CA ALA A 367 12.72 -1.74 -12.00
C ALA A 367 12.40 -0.30 -12.45
N LEU A 368 11.13 0.00 -12.75
CA LEU A 368 10.68 1.36 -13.10
C LEU A 368 11.02 2.37 -12.00
N GLN A 369 10.66 2.08 -10.75
CA GLN A 369 10.95 2.97 -9.63
C GLN A 369 12.47 3.10 -9.39
N ARG A 370 13.26 2.03 -9.54
CA ARG A 370 14.73 2.10 -9.38
C ARG A 370 15.41 2.92 -10.46
N HIS A 371 14.94 2.81 -11.69
CA HIS A 371 15.46 3.55 -12.83
C HIS A 371 15.00 5.02 -12.85
N ALA A 372 13.88 5.35 -12.17
CA ALA A 372 13.41 6.71 -12.04
C ALA A 372 14.51 7.66 -11.51
N TYR A 373 14.60 8.84 -12.13
CA TYR A 373 15.37 9.94 -11.57
C TYR A 373 14.63 10.57 -10.39
N VAL A 374 13.31 10.71 -10.52
CA VAL A 374 12.41 11.20 -9.47
C VAL A 374 11.07 10.47 -9.57
N VAL A 375 10.49 10.11 -8.42
CA VAL A 375 9.16 9.52 -8.35
C VAL A 375 8.16 10.58 -7.89
N VAL A 376 7.00 10.62 -8.53
CA VAL A 376 5.91 11.54 -8.21
C VAL A 376 4.72 10.75 -7.68
N GLN A 377 4.08 11.27 -6.63
CA GLN A 377 2.79 10.79 -6.13
C GLN A 377 1.85 12.00 -5.92
N LYS A 378 1.32 12.55 -7.02
CA LYS A 378 0.49 13.76 -6.99
C LYS A 378 -0.99 13.46 -6.75
N SER A 379 -1.31 12.79 -5.65
CA SER A 379 -2.69 12.42 -5.33
C SER A 379 -3.51 13.61 -4.82
N LEU A 380 -4.80 13.65 -5.16
CA LEU A 380 -5.78 14.58 -4.57
C LEU A 380 -6.23 14.09 -3.20
N VAL A 381 -6.40 12.76 -3.09
CA VAL A 381 -6.69 12.04 -1.85
C VAL A 381 -5.82 10.79 -1.83
N GLU A 382 -5.22 10.52 -0.68
CA GLU A 382 -4.45 9.31 -0.47
C GLU A 382 -4.80 8.70 0.89
N GLY A 383 -4.82 7.36 0.92
CA GLY A 383 -4.80 6.59 2.16
C GLY A 383 -3.41 6.72 2.77
N PHE A 384 -2.71 5.60 2.93
CA PHE A 384 -1.29 5.69 3.28
C PHE A 384 -0.40 6.11 2.10
N GLY A 385 -0.54 5.43 0.95
CA GLY A 385 0.30 5.64 -0.24
C GLY A 385 1.60 4.84 -0.22
N LEU A 386 1.52 3.50 -0.21
CA LEU A 386 2.70 2.62 -0.17
C LEU A 386 3.66 2.83 -1.35
N THR A 387 3.19 3.31 -2.50
CA THR A 387 4.04 3.67 -3.65
C THR A 387 5.08 4.74 -3.30
N VAL A 388 4.76 5.64 -2.36
CA VAL A 388 5.72 6.60 -1.78
C VAL A 388 6.78 5.85 -0.98
N THR A 389 6.37 4.98 -0.05
CA THR A 389 7.29 4.17 0.78
C THR A 389 8.23 3.32 -0.09
N GLU A 390 7.69 2.69 -1.13
CA GLU A 390 8.43 1.87 -2.10
C GLU A 390 9.51 2.68 -2.83
N ALA A 391 9.20 3.90 -3.26
CA ALA A 391 10.15 4.80 -3.92
C ALA A 391 11.22 5.33 -2.96
N MET A 392 10.79 5.72 -1.75
CA MET A 392 11.69 6.12 -0.67
C MET A 392 12.67 5.00 -0.31
N TRP A 393 12.19 3.75 -0.21
CA TRP A 393 13.01 2.56 0.04
C TRP A 393 14.11 2.39 -1.01
N LYS A 394 13.78 2.62 -2.28
CA LYS A 394 14.71 2.55 -3.42
C LYS A 394 15.66 3.74 -3.51
N GLY A 395 15.64 4.61 -2.49
CA GLY A 395 16.50 5.78 -2.38
C GLY A 395 16.26 6.81 -3.47
N ARG A 396 15.04 6.86 -4.02
CA ARG A 396 14.66 7.85 -5.04
C ARG A 396 14.17 9.13 -4.36
N PRO A 397 14.48 10.32 -4.89
CA PRO A 397 13.78 11.53 -4.46
C PRO A 397 12.30 11.38 -4.82
N VAL A 398 11.43 11.73 -3.87
CA VAL A 398 9.98 11.70 -4.03
C VAL A 398 9.42 13.12 -3.97
N ILE A 399 8.55 13.45 -4.92
CA ILE A 399 7.70 14.65 -4.88
C ILE A 399 6.26 14.18 -4.75
N ALA A 400 5.54 14.63 -3.73
CA ALA A 400 4.19 14.14 -3.48
C ALA A 400 3.25 15.23 -2.95
N SER A 401 1.95 15.02 -3.12
CA SER A 401 0.94 15.89 -2.51
C SER A 401 0.93 15.77 -1.00
N LYS A 402 0.77 16.89 -0.29
CA LYS A 402 0.63 16.94 1.18
C LYS A 402 -0.77 16.54 1.64
N VAL A 403 -1.16 15.30 1.35
CA VAL A 403 -2.50 14.77 1.67
C VAL A 403 -2.40 13.42 2.36
N GLY A 404 -3.35 13.13 3.25
CA GLY A 404 -3.47 11.81 3.89
C GLY A 404 -2.18 11.32 4.52
N GLY A 405 -1.87 10.04 4.30
CA GLY A 405 -0.72 9.35 4.90
C GLY A 405 0.62 9.73 4.31
N ILE A 406 0.67 10.37 3.14
CA ILE A 406 1.91 10.90 2.55
C ILE A 406 2.59 11.88 3.52
N ARG A 407 1.79 12.65 4.28
CA ARG A 407 2.28 13.61 5.29
C ARG A 407 3.03 12.94 6.43
N SER A 408 2.63 11.71 6.78
CA SER A 408 3.33 10.90 7.79
C SER A 408 4.60 10.24 7.24
N GLN A 409 4.71 10.09 5.92
CA GLN A 409 5.85 9.48 5.26
C GLN A 409 6.98 10.47 4.95
N ILE A 410 6.66 11.71 4.56
CA ILE A 410 7.64 12.69 4.08
C ILE A 410 7.71 13.91 5.01
N VAL A 411 8.91 14.25 5.45
CA VAL A 411 9.28 15.57 5.98
C VAL A 411 9.84 16.42 4.84
N HIS A 412 9.04 17.40 4.42
CA HIS A 412 9.36 18.32 3.32
C HIS A 412 10.80 18.87 3.42
N GLY A 413 11.57 18.74 2.34
CA GLY A 413 12.94 19.25 2.19
C GLY A 413 14.03 18.36 2.79
N ARG A 414 13.65 17.33 3.57
CA ARG A 414 14.58 16.38 4.20
C ARG A 414 14.67 15.07 3.44
N ASP A 415 13.55 14.37 3.32
CA ASP A 415 13.42 13.00 2.75
C ASP A 415 12.42 12.95 1.58
N GLY A 416 11.94 14.10 1.13
CA GLY A 416 11.13 14.30 -0.06
C GLY A 416 10.70 15.75 -0.20
N LEU A 417 9.96 16.09 -1.25
CA LEU A 417 9.30 17.38 -1.40
C LEU A 417 7.78 17.17 -1.39
N LEU A 418 7.11 18.00 -0.61
CA LEU A 418 5.64 18.06 -0.57
C LEU A 418 5.16 19.29 -1.34
N ILE A 419 4.13 19.11 -2.18
CA ILE A 419 3.33 20.20 -2.75
C ILE A 419 2.13 20.46 -1.83
N ASP A 420 1.82 21.73 -1.57
CA ASP A 420 0.79 22.14 -0.62
C ASP A 420 -0.60 22.12 -1.28
N ASP A 421 -0.75 22.65 -2.51
CA ASP A 421 -2.00 22.51 -3.27
C ASP A 421 -1.92 21.34 -4.27
N PRO A 422 -2.60 20.21 -4.00
CA PRO A 422 -2.59 19.08 -4.92
C PRO A 422 -3.28 19.39 -6.25
N HIS A 423 -4.00 20.51 -6.41
CA HIS A 423 -4.64 20.89 -7.68
C HIS A 423 -3.79 21.83 -8.54
N ASP A 424 -2.65 22.35 -8.04
CA ASP A 424 -1.79 23.22 -8.83
C ASP A 424 -0.65 22.44 -9.50
N PRO A 425 -0.73 22.18 -10.83
CA PRO A 425 0.38 21.58 -11.56
C PRO A 425 1.63 22.47 -11.61
N GLY A 426 1.52 23.77 -11.27
CA GLY A 426 2.65 24.69 -11.13
C GLY A 426 3.60 24.30 -10.01
N GLU A 427 3.07 23.99 -8.81
CA GLU A 427 3.90 23.55 -7.69
C GLU A 427 4.67 22.26 -8.00
N LEU A 428 4.04 21.31 -8.71
CA LEU A 428 4.74 20.11 -9.18
C LEU A 428 5.88 20.48 -10.14
N ALA A 429 5.64 21.38 -11.10
CA ALA A 429 6.65 21.81 -12.06
C ALA A 429 7.86 22.47 -11.36
N GLU A 430 7.62 23.32 -10.36
CA GLU A 430 8.67 23.98 -9.57
C GLU A 430 9.47 22.98 -8.73
N ALA A 431 8.79 22.01 -8.09
CA ALA A 431 9.45 20.95 -7.33
C ALA A 431 10.30 20.05 -8.22
N LEU A 432 9.79 19.67 -9.40
CA LEU A 432 10.53 18.90 -10.39
C LEU A 432 11.77 19.66 -10.86
N ASP A 433 11.61 20.93 -11.22
CA ASP A 433 12.70 21.80 -11.67
C ASP A 433 13.83 21.88 -10.64
N ARG A 434 13.46 22.03 -9.36
CA ARG A 434 14.40 22.06 -8.23
C ARG A 434 15.21 20.76 -8.13
N VAL A 435 14.56 19.59 -8.21
CA VAL A 435 15.23 18.28 -8.12
C VAL A 435 16.08 17.98 -9.37
N LEU A 436 15.61 18.39 -10.55
CA LEU A 436 16.31 18.16 -11.81
C LEU A 436 17.49 19.10 -12.04
N SER A 437 17.50 20.27 -11.40
CA SER A 437 18.57 21.27 -11.46
C SER A 437 19.69 21.03 -10.45
N ASP A 438 19.43 20.28 -9.37
CA ASP A 438 20.38 20.03 -8.28
C ASP A 438 20.51 18.51 -7.99
N PRO A 439 21.46 17.82 -8.65
CA PRO A 439 21.71 16.40 -8.42
C PRO A 439 22.13 16.07 -6.98
N ASP A 440 22.79 16.99 -6.27
CA ASP A 440 23.20 16.79 -4.88
C ASP A 440 22.00 16.81 -3.94
N LEU A 441 21.04 17.72 -4.18
CA LEU A 441 19.73 17.71 -3.53
C LEU A 441 19.00 16.40 -3.80
N ALA A 442 18.90 15.98 -5.07
CA ALA A 442 18.21 14.75 -5.45
C ALA A 442 18.79 13.53 -4.70
N ALA A 443 20.11 13.40 -4.70
CA ALA A 443 20.80 12.31 -4.01
C ALA A 443 20.63 12.38 -2.48
N ARG A 444 20.62 13.58 -1.90
CA ARG A 444 20.41 13.77 -0.45
C ARG A 444 18.98 13.41 -0.03
N LEU A 445 17.98 13.86 -0.78
CA LEU A 445 16.57 13.50 -0.54
C LEU A 445 16.39 11.98 -0.60
N GLY A 446 16.92 11.34 -1.65
CA GLY A 446 16.82 9.89 -1.82
C GLY A 446 17.48 9.09 -0.68
N ARG A 447 18.68 9.48 -0.22
CA ARG A 447 19.32 8.81 0.92
C ARG A 447 18.51 8.94 2.21
N ALA A 448 18.06 10.15 2.53
CA ALA A 448 17.24 10.42 3.71
C ALA A 448 15.88 9.69 3.65
N ALA A 449 15.30 9.56 2.45
CA ALA A 449 14.09 8.79 2.21
C ALA A 449 14.26 7.31 2.59
N ARG A 450 15.36 6.69 2.14
CA ARG A 450 15.67 5.29 2.48
C ARG A 450 15.91 5.09 3.97
N GLU A 451 16.67 6.01 4.60
CA GLU A 451 16.92 5.99 6.05
C GLU A 451 15.61 6.07 6.85
N ARG A 452 14.66 6.91 6.41
CA ARG A 452 13.35 7.00 7.02
C ARG A 452 12.55 5.70 6.90
N VAL A 453 12.54 5.06 5.72
CA VAL A 453 11.85 3.77 5.55
C VAL A 453 12.47 2.68 6.43
N LEU A 454 13.80 2.63 6.53
CA LEU A 454 14.50 1.69 7.42
C LEU A 454 14.02 1.80 8.87
N ALA A 455 13.83 3.02 9.36
CA ALA A 455 13.41 3.28 10.74
C ALA A 455 11.92 3.00 10.97
N ASP A 456 11.05 3.42 10.04
CA ASP A 456 9.63 3.61 10.36
C ASP A 456 8.68 2.70 9.57
N PHE A 457 9.07 2.20 8.39
CA PHE A 457 8.11 1.62 7.43
C PHE A 457 8.50 0.23 6.89
N LEU A 458 9.41 -0.47 7.57
CA LEU A 458 9.67 -1.89 7.34
C LEU A 458 8.89 -2.78 8.31
N GLY A 459 8.71 -4.05 7.93
CA GLY A 459 7.97 -5.02 8.74
C GLY A 459 8.51 -5.21 10.17
N GLY A 460 9.80 -4.96 10.41
CA GLY A 460 10.38 -5.02 11.76
C GLY A 460 9.71 -4.04 12.73
N ARG A 461 9.64 -2.75 12.35
CA ARG A 461 8.97 -1.71 13.15
C ARG A 461 7.49 -2.00 13.34
N HIS A 462 6.82 -2.47 12.30
CA HIS A 462 5.41 -2.86 12.38
C HIS A 462 5.18 -3.96 13.42
N LEU A 463 6.02 -5.00 13.42
CA LEU A 463 5.93 -6.08 14.39
C LEU A 463 6.18 -5.60 15.82
N GLU A 464 7.13 -4.69 16.04
CA GLU A 464 7.35 -4.08 17.36
C GLU A 464 6.08 -3.36 17.87
N GLN A 465 5.43 -2.57 17.01
CA GLN A 465 4.18 -1.86 17.36
C GLN A 465 3.03 -2.83 17.65
N TYR A 466 2.93 -3.94 16.91
CA TYR A 466 1.99 -5.01 17.23
C TYR A 466 2.32 -5.68 18.56
N VAL A 467 3.60 -5.92 18.85
CA VAL A 467 4.02 -6.49 20.12
C VAL A 467 3.62 -5.59 21.28
N GLU A 468 3.87 -4.28 21.17
CA GLU A 468 3.48 -3.28 22.18
C GLU A 468 1.97 -3.26 22.43
N LEU A 469 1.17 -3.23 21.35
CA LEU A 469 -0.29 -3.28 21.45
C LEU A 469 -0.75 -4.57 22.15
N PHE A 470 -0.34 -5.73 21.65
CA PHE A 470 -0.79 -7.02 22.18
C PHE A 470 -0.33 -7.25 23.61
N ALA A 471 0.89 -6.82 23.96
CA ALA A 471 1.39 -6.85 25.33
C ALA A 471 0.53 -6.00 26.27
N SER A 472 0.08 -4.81 25.83
CA SER A 472 -0.79 -3.94 26.62
C SER A 472 -2.13 -4.60 26.98
N LEU A 473 -2.72 -5.32 26.02
CA LEU A 473 -3.97 -6.07 26.21
C LEU A 473 -3.79 -7.22 27.20
N VAL A 474 -2.73 -8.01 27.03
CA VAL A 474 -2.41 -9.14 27.92
C VAL A 474 -2.15 -8.68 29.37
N ARG A 475 -1.57 -7.48 29.55
CA ARG A 475 -1.30 -6.89 30.87
C ARG A 475 -2.51 -6.16 31.47
N GLY A 476 -3.54 -5.86 30.68
CA GLY A 476 -4.67 -5.02 31.09
C GLY A 476 -4.29 -3.54 31.29
N THR A 477 -3.33 -3.04 30.51
CA THR A 477 -2.89 -1.63 30.52
C THR A 477 -3.32 -0.90 29.25
N GLU A 478 -3.51 0.41 29.30
CA GLU A 478 -3.75 1.21 28.08
C GLU A 478 -2.55 1.09 27.12
N PRO A 479 -2.78 0.99 25.79
CA PRO A 479 -1.71 1.07 24.80
C PRO A 479 -0.98 2.41 24.93
N GLN A 480 0.35 2.42 24.80
CA GLN A 480 1.09 3.68 24.69
C GLN A 480 0.79 4.30 23.32
N GLY A 481 0.12 5.45 23.31
CA GLY A 481 -0.02 6.28 22.11
C GLY A 481 1.20 7.19 21.94
N ASP A 482 1.74 7.26 20.72
CA ASP A 482 2.78 8.21 20.32
C ASP A 482 2.23 9.64 20.18
#